data_AF-A0A518K2B4-F1
#
_entry.id   AF-A0A518K2B4-F1
#
_cell.length_a   1.000
_cell.length_b   1.000
_cell.length_c   1.000
_cell.angle_alpha   90.00
_cell.angle_beta   90.00
_cell.angle_gamma   90.00
#
_symmetry.space_group_name_H-M   'P 1'
#
loop_
_entity.id
_entity.type
_entity.pdbx_description
1 polymer ?
#
loop_
_entity_poly.entity_id
_entity_poly.type
_entity_poly.pdbx_seq_one_letter_code
_entity_poly.pdbx_strand_id
1 'polypeptide(L)'
;MVGYVRRYSIQRIFLASFSCLIGQIAMSNQTYVRKHRQRRQIQLIGFATAMLGLAVPMLDAATAAELGFTFTGLVAAYPLPGQSPFGLPVASVGTPVRGHFVYDTSLTPTYDLSNPNKAAFRSVVHGGFAIEIDGVAKIVASDYAIQVANNVTQPSSGAVTDLFGVSYSDALVPAPTIPLLMNGHSVTQGALSINFVAPPNLMDAPELPGLLSLEALLAAGESPFHFVTDTTKPFLFPKLVFAIDSIEFFDPRGDFNFDFVVDEHDLSLWTESYGSSNALSADGNRDGVIDAADYTVWRDRLASIAAVVPEPSAMVVALAAIPLLVAMRCDCSED
;
A
#
# COMPACT_ATOMS: atom_id res chain seq x y z
N MET A 1 -13.77 41.67 -74.41
CA MET A 1 -12.97 40.51 -74.83
C MET A 1 -11.56 40.97 -75.16
N VAL A 2 -10.64 40.91 -74.20
CA VAL A 2 -9.18 40.99 -74.42
C VAL A 2 -8.56 40.13 -73.32
N GLY A 3 -7.80 39.10 -73.72
CA GLY A 3 -6.99 38.30 -72.79
C GLY A 3 -5.58 38.86 -72.63
N TYR A 4 -4.81 38.32 -71.69
CA TYR A 4 -3.38 37.95 -71.76
C TYR A 4 -2.91 37.61 -70.32
N VAL A 5 -2.53 36.35 -70.04
CA VAL A 5 -1.15 35.82 -69.98
C VAL A 5 -0.39 36.17 -68.67
N ARG A 6 0.03 35.08 -68.00
CA ARG A 6 0.93 34.96 -66.85
C ARG A 6 2.19 35.83 -66.95
N ARG A 7 2.85 36.13 -65.82
CA ARG A 7 4.25 35.75 -65.52
C ARG A 7 4.82 36.36 -64.20
N TYR A 8 5.41 35.47 -63.38
CA TYR A 8 6.61 35.58 -62.50
C TYR A 8 6.67 36.68 -61.39
N SER A 9 7.37 36.57 -60.25
CA SER A 9 8.15 35.54 -59.54
C SER A 9 8.86 36.23 -58.34
N ILE A 10 9.55 35.44 -57.49
CA ILE A 10 10.67 35.83 -56.58
C ILE A 10 10.22 36.35 -55.20
N GLN A 11 10.25 35.48 -54.17
CA GLN A 11 11.35 35.33 -53.17
C GLN A 11 11.50 36.61 -52.30
N ARG A 12 11.58 36.59 -50.96
CA ARG A 12 12.21 35.64 -50.04
C ARG A 12 11.94 36.13 -48.60
N ILE A 13 11.80 35.18 -47.68
CA ILE A 13 12.44 35.14 -46.33
C ILE A 13 11.72 35.70 -45.09
N PHE A 14 11.26 34.73 -44.27
CA PHE A 14 11.34 34.55 -42.80
C PHE A 14 10.82 35.70 -41.89
N LEU A 15 10.08 35.49 -40.79
CA LEU A 15 9.93 34.37 -39.85
C LEU A 15 8.66 34.59 -38.99
N ALA A 16 8.05 33.46 -38.61
CA ALA A 16 7.33 33.15 -37.36
C ALA A 16 6.66 34.30 -36.57
N SER A 17 5.36 34.25 -36.28
CA SER A 17 4.76 33.26 -35.36
C SER A 17 3.23 33.41 -35.40
N PHE A 18 2.49 32.37 -35.02
CA PHE A 18 1.02 32.19 -35.04
C PHE A 18 0.46 31.41 -36.24
N SER A 19 0.62 30.08 -36.20
CA SER A 19 -0.39 29.10 -36.65
C SER A 19 0.03 27.68 -36.24
N CYS A 20 -0.35 27.30 -35.02
CA CYS A 20 -0.42 25.94 -34.51
C CYS A 20 -1.46 26.05 -33.39
N LEU A 21 -2.69 25.55 -33.52
CA LEU A 21 -3.03 24.22 -33.02
C LEU A 21 -4.52 23.93 -33.29
N ILE A 22 -5.00 23.88 -34.53
CA ILE A 22 -6.29 23.23 -34.86
C ILE A 22 -6.15 22.63 -36.26
N GLY A 23 -5.76 21.35 -36.34
CA GLY A 23 -5.59 20.66 -37.62
C GLY A 23 -4.88 19.32 -37.53
N GLN A 24 -5.38 18.38 -36.72
CA GLN A 24 -4.98 16.97 -36.80
C GLN A 24 -5.99 16.01 -36.15
N ILE A 25 -7.26 16.14 -36.53
CA ILE A 25 -8.26 15.08 -36.38
C ILE A 25 -8.76 14.77 -37.79
N ALA A 26 -8.75 13.48 -38.15
CA ALA A 26 -9.03 12.90 -39.45
C ALA A 26 -7.82 12.79 -40.41
N MET A 27 -7.48 11.53 -40.73
CA MET A 27 -6.48 11.04 -41.68
C MET A 27 -5.02 10.89 -41.19
N SER A 28 -4.84 9.99 -40.21
CA SER A 28 -3.66 9.11 -40.13
C SER A 28 -4.11 7.69 -39.76
N ASN A 29 -5.02 7.13 -40.55
CA ASN A 29 -5.55 5.76 -40.39
C ASN A 29 -4.91 4.77 -41.38
N GLN A 30 -3.59 4.87 -41.61
CA GLN A 30 -2.82 3.89 -42.40
C GLN A 30 -1.41 3.56 -41.87
N THR A 31 -1.12 3.88 -40.61
CA THR A 31 0.09 3.38 -39.90
C THR A 31 -0.24 2.42 -38.75
N TYR A 32 -1.49 2.00 -38.63
CA TYR A 32 -2.01 1.13 -37.56
C TYR A 32 -1.88 -0.40 -37.87
N VAL A 33 -1.31 -0.80 -39.02
CA VAL A 33 -1.19 -2.23 -39.41
C VAL A 33 0.27 -2.72 -39.56
N ARG A 34 1.27 -1.93 -39.21
CA ARG A 34 2.69 -2.37 -39.19
C ARG A 34 3.39 -2.07 -37.87
N LYS A 35 2.83 -2.58 -36.77
CA LYS A 35 3.59 -2.86 -35.53
C LYS A 35 3.14 -4.15 -34.81
N HIS A 36 2.44 -5.03 -35.52
CA HIS A 36 1.97 -6.34 -35.04
C HIS A 36 2.88 -7.52 -35.43
N ARG A 37 4.13 -7.26 -35.81
CA ARG A 37 5.15 -8.30 -36.10
C ARG A 37 6.39 -8.27 -35.18
N GLN A 38 6.35 -7.47 -34.11
CA GLN A 38 7.34 -7.48 -33.02
C GLN A 38 6.77 -7.97 -31.67
N ARG A 39 5.52 -8.47 -31.66
CA ARG A 39 4.84 -9.02 -30.47
C ARG A 39 5.06 -10.53 -30.25
N ARG A 40 6.05 -11.15 -30.92
CA ARG A 40 6.40 -12.58 -30.74
C ARG A 40 7.81 -12.84 -30.17
N GLN A 41 8.53 -11.81 -29.73
CA GLN A 41 9.84 -11.94 -29.09
C GLN A 41 9.91 -11.39 -27.65
N ILE A 42 8.78 -11.00 -27.06
CA ILE A 42 8.68 -10.67 -25.63
C ILE A 42 7.70 -11.66 -24.96
N GLN A 43 7.92 -12.96 -25.22
CA GLN A 43 7.30 -14.08 -24.51
C GLN A 43 8.38 -15.01 -23.90
N LEU A 44 9.60 -14.49 -23.71
CA LEU A 44 10.73 -15.25 -23.16
C LEU A 44 11.46 -14.53 -22.02
N ILE A 45 10.78 -13.58 -21.34
CA ILE A 45 11.21 -13.01 -20.05
C ILE A 45 10.05 -13.19 -19.03
N GLY A 46 9.43 -14.36 -19.07
CA GLY A 46 8.32 -14.77 -18.19
C GLY A 46 8.45 -16.23 -17.74
N PHE A 47 9.67 -16.78 -17.77
CA PHE A 47 9.99 -18.14 -17.36
C PHE A 47 11.39 -18.15 -16.71
N ALA A 48 11.53 -17.47 -15.57
CA ALA A 48 12.73 -17.59 -14.72
C ALA A 48 12.49 -17.24 -13.24
N THR A 49 11.24 -17.29 -12.76
CA THR A 49 10.91 -17.13 -11.32
C THR A 49 9.97 -18.25 -10.85
N ALA A 50 10.29 -19.48 -11.25
CA ALA A 50 9.65 -20.70 -10.74
C ALA A 50 10.69 -21.77 -10.31
N MET A 51 11.96 -21.40 -10.14
CA MET A 51 13.05 -22.32 -9.76
C MET A 51 13.97 -21.71 -8.68
N LEU A 52 13.35 -21.12 -7.66
CA LEU A 52 13.91 -20.99 -6.32
C LEU A 52 12.67 -20.93 -5.43
N GLY A 53 12.30 -22.09 -4.89
CA GLY A 53 11.18 -22.23 -3.96
C GLY A 53 11.47 -21.51 -2.66
N LEU A 54 11.46 -20.18 -2.69
CA LEU A 54 11.06 -19.40 -1.53
C LEU A 54 9.56 -19.58 -1.44
N ALA A 55 9.16 -20.67 -0.79
CA ALA A 55 7.87 -20.69 -0.12
C ALA A 55 7.84 -19.40 0.69
N VAL A 56 6.93 -18.48 0.36
CA VAL A 56 6.44 -17.55 1.37
C VAL A 56 6.03 -18.49 2.51
N PRO A 57 6.70 -18.45 3.69
CA PRO A 57 6.32 -19.32 4.78
C PRO A 57 4.83 -19.11 4.97
N MET A 58 4.07 -20.20 4.79
CA MET A 58 2.65 -20.24 5.09
C MET A 58 2.52 -19.66 6.50
N LEU A 59 1.92 -18.48 6.58
CA LEU A 59 1.79 -17.69 7.80
C LEU A 59 1.17 -18.60 8.85
N ASP A 60 1.94 -18.94 9.88
CA ASP A 60 1.60 -20.03 10.80
C ASP A 60 0.27 -19.73 11.50
N ALA A 61 -0.63 -20.71 11.51
CA ALA A 61 -2.07 -20.56 11.72
C ALA A 61 -2.51 -20.41 13.19
N ALA A 62 -1.68 -19.88 14.07
CA ALA A 62 -2.04 -19.67 15.47
C ALA A 62 -2.16 -18.17 15.76
N THR A 63 -3.37 -17.76 16.12
CA THR A 63 -3.85 -16.43 16.57
C THR A 63 -3.99 -15.36 15.46
N ALA A 64 -5.19 -15.32 14.87
CA ALA A 64 -5.82 -14.22 14.10
C ALA A 64 -4.89 -13.47 13.12
N ALA A 65 -4.97 -13.80 11.83
CA ALA A 65 -4.07 -13.27 10.81
C ALA A 65 -4.18 -11.74 10.70
N GLU A 66 -3.25 -11.05 11.34
CA GLU A 66 -2.97 -9.64 11.12
C GLU A 66 -2.21 -9.49 9.81
N LEU A 67 -2.66 -8.56 8.97
CA LEU A 67 -2.02 -8.24 7.70
C LEU A 67 -1.62 -6.79 7.67
N GLY A 68 -0.34 -6.57 7.40
CA GLY A 68 0.24 -5.26 7.19
C GLY A 68 0.46 -4.98 5.70
N PHE A 69 0.22 -3.74 5.31
CA PHE A 69 0.51 -3.23 3.98
C PHE A 69 1.36 -1.98 4.11
N THR A 70 2.46 -1.92 3.36
CA THR A 70 3.21 -0.68 3.17
C THR A 70 2.89 -0.14 1.79
N PHE A 71 2.94 1.17 1.61
CA PHE A 71 2.76 1.80 0.30
C PHE A 71 3.71 2.96 0.10
N THR A 72 4.05 3.21 -1.15
CA THR A 72 4.79 4.40 -1.57
C THR A 72 4.08 5.08 -2.73
N GLY A 73 4.29 6.39 -2.88
CA GLY A 73 3.68 7.16 -3.94
C GLY A 73 4.07 8.62 -3.90
N LEU A 74 3.23 9.44 -4.52
CA LEU A 74 3.47 10.87 -4.71
C LEU A 74 2.23 11.68 -4.38
N VAL A 75 2.44 12.91 -3.91
CA VAL A 75 1.34 13.88 -3.85
C VAL A 75 0.88 14.22 -5.26
N ALA A 76 -0.40 13.97 -5.53
CA ALA A 76 -1.00 14.04 -6.86
C ALA A 76 -1.82 15.32 -7.08
N ALA A 77 -2.46 15.86 -6.03
CA ALA A 77 -3.21 17.10 -6.11
C ALA A 77 -3.32 17.82 -4.77
N TYR A 78 -3.37 19.16 -4.82
CA TYR A 78 -3.60 20.04 -3.68
C TYR A 78 -5.04 20.52 -3.59
N PRO A 79 -5.46 20.98 -2.40
CA PRO A 79 -6.64 21.83 -2.29
C PRO A 79 -6.41 23.19 -2.99
N LEU A 80 -7.49 23.94 -3.17
CA LEU A 80 -7.44 25.30 -3.74
C LEU A 80 -6.49 26.22 -2.92
N PRO A 81 -5.93 27.28 -3.51
CA PRO A 81 -5.04 28.21 -2.80
C PRO A 81 -5.64 28.70 -1.46
N GLY A 82 -4.86 28.61 -0.38
CA GLY A 82 -5.29 29.00 0.97
C GLY A 82 -6.12 27.95 1.71
N GLN A 83 -6.30 26.77 1.12
CA GLN A 83 -6.92 25.63 1.76
C GLN A 83 -5.88 24.53 1.98
N SER A 84 -5.67 24.14 3.23
CA SER A 84 -4.85 22.98 3.60
C SER A 84 -5.67 22.13 4.57
N PRO A 85 -5.87 20.83 4.31
CA PRO A 85 -6.49 19.97 5.29
C PRO A 85 -5.65 20.03 6.56
N PHE A 86 -6.31 20.30 7.68
CA PHE A 86 -5.68 20.34 9.01
C PHE A 86 -4.58 21.38 9.16
N GLY A 87 -4.55 22.39 8.29
CA GLY A 87 -3.48 23.40 8.29
C GLY A 87 -2.11 22.86 7.89
N LEU A 88 -2.06 21.67 7.25
CA LEU A 88 -0.82 21.09 6.73
C LEU A 88 -0.09 22.08 5.79
N PRO A 89 1.25 22.15 5.84
CA PRO A 89 1.99 22.84 4.79
C PRO A 89 1.61 22.22 3.44
N VAL A 90 1.45 23.07 2.42
CA VAL A 90 1.18 22.59 1.07
C VAL A 90 2.45 21.89 0.59
N ALA A 91 2.45 20.56 0.54
CA ALA A 91 3.50 19.79 -0.14
C ALA A 91 3.60 20.24 -1.61
N SER A 92 4.61 19.83 -2.37
CA SER A 92 4.66 20.12 -3.83
C SER A 92 4.30 18.89 -4.64
N VAL A 93 3.61 19.02 -5.79
CA VAL A 93 3.13 17.84 -6.53
C VAL A 93 4.37 17.03 -6.88
N GLY A 94 4.35 15.73 -6.59
CA GLY A 94 5.55 14.88 -6.68
C GLY A 94 6.38 14.80 -5.39
N THR A 95 5.96 15.40 -4.28
CA THR A 95 6.54 15.11 -2.96
C THR A 95 6.30 13.62 -2.65
N PRO A 96 7.35 12.86 -2.27
CA PRO A 96 7.19 11.47 -1.89
C PRO A 96 6.25 11.28 -0.70
N VAL A 97 5.45 10.23 -0.78
CA VAL A 97 4.59 9.76 0.29
C VAL A 97 4.90 8.29 0.55
N ARG A 98 4.97 7.93 1.82
CA ARG A 98 5.01 6.54 2.26
C ARG A 98 4.04 6.33 3.40
N GLY A 99 3.69 5.10 3.68
CA GLY A 99 2.86 4.79 4.81
C GLY A 99 2.58 3.32 4.92
N HIS A 100 1.72 3.00 5.89
CA HIS A 100 1.28 1.66 6.13
C HIS A 100 -0.14 1.63 6.67
N PHE A 101 -0.78 0.47 6.54
CA PHE A 101 -1.95 0.14 7.33
C PHE A 101 -1.93 -1.32 7.76
N VAL A 102 -2.56 -1.62 8.90
CA VAL A 102 -2.71 -2.97 9.43
C VAL A 102 -4.20 -3.29 9.60
N TYR A 103 -4.58 -4.55 9.45
CA TYR A 103 -5.86 -4.99 9.96
C TYR A 103 -5.84 -6.44 10.43
N ASP A 104 -6.75 -6.74 11.35
CA ASP A 104 -7.03 -8.09 11.81
C ASP A 104 -8.17 -8.67 10.96
N THR A 105 -7.88 -9.77 10.28
CA THR A 105 -8.83 -10.46 9.38
C THR A 105 -9.95 -11.19 10.13
N SER A 106 -9.82 -11.37 11.45
CA SER A 106 -10.80 -12.06 12.29
C SER A 106 -11.90 -11.15 12.85
N LEU A 107 -11.82 -9.85 12.59
CA LEU A 107 -12.78 -8.87 13.09
C LEU A 107 -14.18 -9.12 12.52
N THR A 108 -15.18 -8.85 13.35
CA THR A 108 -16.58 -8.81 12.93
C THR A 108 -16.99 -7.39 12.52
N PRO A 109 -17.96 -7.21 11.61
CA PRO A 109 -18.45 -5.88 11.24
C PRO A 109 -18.99 -5.14 12.47
N THR A 110 -18.58 -3.89 12.65
CA THR A 110 -18.94 -3.05 13.80
C THR A 110 -19.68 -1.78 13.41
N TYR A 111 -19.52 -1.33 12.16
CA TYR A 111 -20.17 -0.13 11.66
C TYR A 111 -21.38 -0.52 10.82
N ASP A 112 -22.51 0.15 11.08
CA ASP A 112 -23.71 -0.01 10.28
C ASP A 112 -23.53 0.71 8.94
N LEU A 113 -23.54 -0.05 7.86
CA LEU A 113 -23.55 0.47 6.51
C LEU A 113 -24.94 0.21 5.92
N SER A 114 -25.59 1.27 5.44
CA SER A 114 -26.94 1.23 4.88
C SER A 114 -27.12 0.31 3.66
N ASN A 115 -26.04 -0.30 3.15
CA ASN A 115 -26.03 -1.15 1.97
C ASN A 115 -25.55 -2.56 2.36
N PRO A 116 -26.35 -3.62 2.10
CA PRO A 116 -26.02 -5.00 2.47
C PRO A 116 -24.80 -5.58 1.75
N ASN A 117 -24.36 -4.96 0.66
CA ASN A 117 -23.14 -5.32 -0.06
C ASN A 117 -21.89 -4.62 0.48
N LYS A 118 -21.99 -3.96 1.64
CA LYS A 118 -20.88 -3.29 2.31
C LYS A 118 -20.79 -3.77 3.75
N ALA A 119 -19.57 -3.90 4.24
CA ALA A 119 -19.27 -4.07 5.65
C ALA A 119 -18.11 -3.16 6.04
N ALA A 120 -18.12 -2.72 7.30
CA ALA A 120 -17.00 -1.99 7.87
C ALA A 120 -16.65 -2.54 9.26
N PHE A 121 -15.35 -2.69 9.48
CA PHE A 121 -14.75 -3.40 10.60
C PHE A 121 -13.85 -2.45 11.35
N ARG A 122 -14.09 -2.28 12.65
CA ARG A 122 -13.28 -1.39 13.48
C ARG A 122 -11.97 -2.08 13.84
N SER A 123 -10.89 -1.49 13.36
CA SER A 123 -9.53 -1.87 13.66
C SER A 123 -8.97 -0.88 14.68
N VAL A 124 -8.61 -1.38 15.86
CA VAL A 124 -7.90 -0.59 16.88
C VAL A 124 -6.48 -1.15 16.96
N VAL A 125 -5.57 -0.48 16.26
CA VAL A 125 -4.16 -0.84 16.19
C VAL A 125 -3.37 0.45 16.37
N HIS A 126 -2.68 0.59 17.49
CA HIS A 126 -1.99 1.82 17.84
C HIS A 126 -0.91 2.15 16.81
N GLY A 127 -1.04 3.27 16.10
CA GLY A 127 -0.13 3.62 15.01
C GLY A 127 -0.32 2.79 13.73
N GLY A 128 -1.32 1.91 13.71
CA GLY A 128 -1.48 0.91 12.67
C GLY A 128 -1.93 1.45 11.32
N PHE A 129 -2.37 2.72 11.21
CA PHE A 129 -2.59 3.39 9.92
C PHE A 129 -1.85 4.72 9.91
N ALA A 130 -0.80 4.84 9.10
CA ALA A 130 0.01 6.05 9.03
C ALA A 130 0.34 6.48 7.59
N ILE A 131 0.52 7.79 7.42
CA ILE A 131 1.02 8.41 6.21
C ILE A 131 2.11 9.40 6.59
N GLU A 132 3.25 9.30 5.93
CA GLU A 132 4.33 10.27 5.99
C GLU A 132 4.49 10.93 4.62
N ILE A 133 4.44 12.25 4.63
CA ILE A 133 4.69 13.13 3.49
C ILE A 133 6.08 13.71 3.72
N ASP A 134 7.01 13.36 2.84
CA ASP A 134 8.44 13.61 3.03
C ASP A 134 8.74 15.08 3.38
N GLY A 135 9.31 15.29 4.56
CA GLY A 135 9.67 16.61 5.09
C GLY A 135 8.49 17.55 5.40
N VAL A 136 7.24 17.10 5.27
CA VAL A 136 6.04 17.95 5.41
C VAL A 136 5.21 17.56 6.62
N ALA A 137 4.81 16.29 6.73
CA ALA A 137 3.92 15.86 7.81
C ALA A 137 3.87 14.34 8.01
N LYS A 138 3.55 13.93 9.24
CA LYS A 138 3.17 12.57 9.62
C LYS A 138 1.73 12.57 10.15
N ILE A 139 0.89 11.72 9.58
CA ILE A 139 -0.51 11.53 9.94
C ILE A 139 -0.65 10.10 10.45
N VAL A 140 -1.31 9.91 11.59
CA VAL A 140 -1.44 8.59 12.23
C VAL A 140 -2.85 8.41 12.77
N ALA A 141 -3.49 7.28 12.46
CA ALA A 141 -4.74 6.84 13.05
C ALA A 141 -4.52 5.50 13.77
N SER A 142 -5.04 5.41 14.99
CA SER A 142 -4.99 4.17 15.79
C SER A 142 -6.34 3.45 15.87
N ASP A 143 -7.42 4.14 15.51
CA ASP A 143 -8.79 3.64 15.56
C ASP A 143 -9.47 4.02 14.25
N TYR A 144 -9.63 3.05 13.37
CA TYR A 144 -10.06 3.26 11.99
C TYR A 144 -10.92 2.10 11.51
N ALA A 145 -11.60 2.31 10.38
CA ALA A 145 -12.43 1.31 9.74
C ALA A 145 -11.71 0.69 8.55
N ILE A 146 -11.76 -0.64 8.45
CA ILE A 146 -11.58 -1.36 7.21
C ILE A 146 -12.93 -1.47 6.54
N GLN A 147 -13.05 -1.01 5.30
CA GLN A 147 -14.29 -1.05 4.54
C GLN A 147 -14.15 -2.05 3.41
N VAL A 148 -15.08 -3.00 3.34
CA VAL A 148 -15.17 -3.94 2.24
C VAL A 148 -16.51 -3.75 1.57
N ALA A 149 -16.50 -3.69 0.25
CA ALA A 149 -17.72 -3.66 -0.52
C ALA A 149 -17.62 -4.60 -1.73
N ASN A 150 -18.62 -5.45 -1.86
CA ASN A 150 -18.74 -6.39 -2.97
C ASN A 150 -19.73 -5.82 -3.99
N ASN A 151 -19.38 -5.83 -5.28
CA ASN A 151 -20.32 -5.52 -6.37
C ASN A 151 -21.07 -4.19 -6.16
N VAL A 152 -20.33 -3.12 -5.85
CA VAL A 152 -20.89 -1.78 -5.71
C VAL A 152 -20.91 -1.09 -7.05
N THR A 153 -22.06 -0.54 -7.42
CA THR A 153 -22.21 0.33 -8.59
C THR A 153 -21.59 1.70 -8.32
N GLN A 154 -20.55 2.06 -9.07
CA GLN A 154 -19.89 3.35 -9.00
C GLN A 154 -20.81 4.47 -9.51
N PRO A 155 -21.06 5.54 -8.73
CA PRO A 155 -21.98 6.61 -9.13
C PRO A 155 -21.56 7.36 -10.40
N SER A 156 -20.26 7.46 -10.66
CA SER A 156 -19.70 8.25 -11.78
C SER A 156 -19.73 7.52 -13.12
N SER A 157 -19.55 6.20 -13.12
CA SER A 157 -19.40 5.39 -14.33
C SER A 157 -20.50 4.35 -14.54
N GLY A 158 -21.26 4.02 -13.49
CA GLY A 158 -22.19 2.90 -13.48
C GLY A 158 -21.51 1.52 -13.48
N ALA A 159 -20.17 1.46 -13.44
CA ALA A 159 -19.43 0.22 -13.37
C ALA A 159 -19.68 -0.48 -12.03
N VAL A 160 -19.75 -1.81 -12.04
CA VAL A 160 -19.78 -2.62 -10.82
C VAL A 160 -18.35 -2.97 -10.45
N THR A 161 -17.98 -2.69 -9.20
CA THR A 161 -16.60 -2.85 -8.70
C THR A 161 -16.62 -3.36 -7.27
N ASP A 162 -15.53 -4.02 -6.88
CA ASP A 162 -15.25 -4.30 -5.49
C ASP A 162 -14.41 -3.18 -4.88
N LEU A 163 -14.60 -2.93 -3.59
CA LEU A 163 -13.85 -1.93 -2.85
C LEU A 163 -13.25 -2.56 -1.61
N PHE A 164 -11.95 -2.33 -1.42
CA PHE A 164 -11.26 -2.50 -0.15
C PHE A 164 -10.73 -1.14 0.27
N GLY A 165 -11.00 -0.71 1.50
CA GLY A 165 -10.60 0.62 1.95
C GLY A 165 -10.20 0.63 3.41
N VAL A 166 -9.35 1.59 3.75
CA VAL A 166 -8.92 1.87 5.12
C VAL A 166 -9.21 3.33 5.38
N SER A 167 -9.98 3.63 6.43
CA SER A 167 -10.44 4.99 6.66
C SER A 167 -10.56 5.33 8.13
N TYR A 168 -10.02 6.48 8.51
CA TYR A 168 -10.45 7.21 9.69
C TYR A 168 -11.48 8.25 9.27
N SER A 169 -12.58 8.39 10.01
CA SER A 169 -13.48 9.54 9.90
C SER A 169 -14.25 9.77 11.18
N ASP A 170 -14.34 11.03 11.60
CA ASP A 170 -15.19 11.47 12.72
C ASP A 170 -16.70 11.28 12.45
N ALA A 171 -17.07 11.03 11.18
CA ALA A 171 -18.45 10.80 10.77
C ALA A 171 -18.88 9.31 10.83
N LEU A 172 -17.97 8.39 11.13
CA LEU A 172 -18.33 6.98 11.35
C LEU A 172 -19.24 6.84 12.57
N VAL A 173 -20.12 5.84 12.57
CA VAL A 173 -21.05 5.58 13.67
C VAL A 173 -20.90 4.13 14.16
N PRO A 174 -20.42 3.90 15.40
CA PRO A 174 -19.94 4.91 16.36
C PRO A 174 -18.64 5.59 15.90
N ALA A 175 -18.36 6.84 16.32
CA ALA A 175 -17.12 7.51 15.93
C ALA A 175 -15.88 6.81 16.54
N PRO A 176 -14.70 6.89 15.89
CA PRO A 176 -13.44 6.47 16.48
C PRO A 176 -13.23 7.15 17.84
N THR A 177 -12.74 6.37 18.81
CA THR A 177 -12.45 6.81 20.17
C THR A 177 -11.04 7.37 20.35
N ILE A 178 -10.10 6.95 19.50
CA ILE A 178 -8.74 7.51 19.47
C ILE A 178 -8.68 8.55 18.34
N PRO A 179 -8.38 9.83 18.64
CA PRO A 179 -8.33 10.86 17.61
C PRO A 179 -7.19 10.62 16.63
N LEU A 180 -7.37 11.09 15.40
CA LEU A 180 -6.30 11.19 14.40
C LEU A 180 -5.17 12.06 14.97
N LEU A 181 -3.92 11.67 14.74
CA LEU A 181 -2.74 12.45 15.11
C LEU A 181 -2.13 13.07 13.86
N MET A 182 -1.72 14.33 13.96
CA MET A 182 -1.01 15.07 12.95
C MET A 182 0.25 15.68 13.55
N ASN A 183 1.42 15.22 13.11
CA ASN A 183 2.72 15.57 13.69
C ASN A 183 2.73 15.39 15.22
N GLY A 184 2.03 14.37 15.72
CA GLY A 184 1.86 14.08 17.15
C GLY A 184 0.74 14.84 17.86
N HIS A 185 0.08 15.80 17.19
CA HIS A 185 -1.04 16.56 17.77
C HIS A 185 -2.39 15.96 17.42
N SER A 186 -3.28 15.82 18.40
CA SER A 186 -4.61 15.26 18.19
C SER A 186 -5.52 16.17 17.36
N VAL A 187 -6.26 15.55 16.44
CA VAL A 187 -7.25 16.15 15.55
C VAL A 187 -8.57 15.40 15.73
N THR A 188 -9.60 16.10 16.18
CA THR A 188 -10.89 15.49 16.58
C THR A 188 -11.95 15.48 15.48
N GLN A 189 -11.71 16.17 14.37
CA GLN A 189 -12.63 16.26 13.22
C GLN A 189 -11.85 16.08 11.95
N GLY A 190 -12.34 15.29 10.99
CA GLY A 190 -11.67 15.06 9.72
C GLY A 190 -11.73 13.62 9.26
N ALA A 191 -11.28 13.42 8.02
CA ALA A 191 -11.19 12.10 7.41
C ALA A 191 -9.85 11.87 6.73
N LEU A 192 -9.40 10.64 6.80
CA LEU A 192 -8.24 10.09 6.12
C LEU A 192 -8.69 8.78 5.50
N SER A 193 -8.50 8.57 4.20
CA SER A 193 -8.82 7.27 3.61
C SER A 193 -7.94 6.86 2.45
N ILE A 194 -7.84 5.55 2.32
CA ILE A 194 -7.30 4.79 1.22
C ILE A 194 -8.44 3.95 0.67
N ASN A 195 -8.68 3.99 -0.64
CA ASN A 195 -9.63 3.08 -1.27
C ASN A 195 -8.99 2.45 -2.50
N PHE A 196 -9.10 1.13 -2.56
CA PHE A 196 -8.72 0.32 -3.70
C PHE A 196 -10.01 -0.13 -4.39
N VAL A 197 -10.14 0.21 -5.67
CA VAL A 197 -11.31 -0.11 -6.48
C VAL A 197 -10.90 -1.18 -7.48
N ALA A 198 -11.37 -2.40 -7.26
CA ALA A 198 -11.03 -3.55 -8.08
C ALA A 198 -12.18 -3.93 -9.02
N PRO A 199 -11.89 -4.71 -10.08
CA PRO A 199 -12.92 -5.41 -10.83
C PRO A 199 -13.85 -6.25 -9.90
N PRO A 200 -15.11 -6.50 -10.30
CA PRO A 200 -16.16 -7.10 -9.46
C PRO A 200 -15.98 -8.60 -9.15
N ASN A 201 -14.78 -9.12 -9.33
CA ASN A 201 -14.42 -10.52 -9.14
C ASN A 201 -13.30 -10.69 -8.12
N LEU A 202 -13.00 -9.65 -7.34
CA LEU A 202 -12.01 -9.71 -6.28
C LEU A 202 -12.65 -10.17 -4.97
N MET A 203 -13.87 -9.72 -4.68
CA MET A 203 -14.60 -10.01 -3.45
C MET A 203 -15.90 -10.74 -3.77
N ASP A 204 -16.09 -11.92 -3.19
CA ASP A 204 -17.33 -12.69 -3.36
C ASP A 204 -18.44 -12.25 -2.38
N ALA A 205 -18.07 -11.59 -1.27
CA ALA A 205 -18.94 -11.11 -0.21
C ALA A 205 -18.32 -9.87 0.48
N PRO A 206 -19.11 -9.04 1.19
CA PRO A 206 -18.58 -7.94 2.02
C PRO A 206 -18.03 -8.47 3.35
N GLU A 207 -17.08 -9.41 3.29
CA GLU A 207 -16.40 -9.97 4.45
C GLU A 207 -14.93 -9.53 4.42
N LEU A 208 -14.27 -9.49 5.59
CA LEU A 208 -12.83 -9.24 5.60
C LEU A 208 -12.11 -10.38 4.88
N PRO A 209 -11.29 -10.09 3.87
CA PRO A 209 -10.50 -11.11 3.21
C PRO A 209 -9.42 -11.62 4.16
N GLY A 210 -9.32 -12.94 4.34
CA GLY A 210 -8.24 -13.55 5.13
C GLY A 210 -6.85 -13.38 4.50
N LEU A 211 -6.79 -13.14 3.19
CA LEU A 211 -5.62 -12.67 2.48
C LEU A 211 -6.08 -11.86 1.27
N LEU A 212 -5.56 -10.65 1.12
CA LEU A 212 -5.72 -9.87 -0.11
C LEU A 212 -4.54 -10.19 -1.02
N SER A 213 -4.72 -10.33 -2.34
CA SER A 213 -3.56 -10.53 -3.22
C SER A 213 -3.04 -9.18 -3.71
N LEU A 214 -1.72 -8.99 -3.68
CA LEU A 214 -1.08 -7.78 -4.18
C LEU A 214 -1.40 -7.59 -5.67
N GLU A 215 -1.34 -8.68 -6.43
CA GLU A 215 -1.67 -8.67 -7.85
C GLU A 215 -3.10 -8.21 -8.11
N ALA A 216 -4.09 -8.64 -7.34
CA ALA A 216 -5.46 -8.17 -7.56
C ALA A 216 -5.65 -6.70 -7.16
N LEU A 217 -4.91 -6.24 -6.14
CA LEU A 217 -4.93 -4.84 -5.75
C LEU A 217 -4.28 -3.94 -6.79
N LEU A 218 -3.22 -4.41 -7.44
CA LEU A 218 -2.52 -3.70 -8.52
C LEU A 218 -3.19 -3.87 -9.89
N ALA A 219 -3.95 -4.96 -10.10
CA ALA A 219 -4.72 -5.20 -11.32
C ALA A 219 -6.00 -4.33 -11.39
N ALA A 220 -6.35 -3.65 -10.30
CA ALA A 220 -7.20 -2.47 -10.33
C ALA A 220 -6.55 -1.42 -11.26
N GLY A 221 -7.06 -1.28 -12.48
CA GLY A 221 -6.54 -0.32 -13.47
C GLY A 221 -6.69 1.17 -13.08
N GLU A 222 -7.21 1.46 -11.89
CA GLU A 222 -7.25 2.78 -11.27
C GLU A 222 -6.13 2.83 -10.22
N SER A 223 -5.14 3.71 -10.36
CA SER A 223 -4.15 3.96 -9.30
C SER A 223 -4.90 4.23 -7.99
N PRO A 224 -4.57 3.59 -6.85
CA PRO A 224 -5.35 3.79 -5.66
C PRO A 224 -5.15 5.23 -5.19
N PHE A 225 -6.23 6.01 -5.29
CA PHE A 225 -6.23 7.41 -4.87
C PHE A 225 -6.57 7.49 -3.41
N HIS A 226 -5.73 8.21 -2.70
CA HIS A 226 -5.85 8.40 -1.26
C HIS A 226 -6.22 9.84 -0.99
N PHE A 227 -6.86 10.10 0.14
CA PHE A 227 -7.15 11.48 0.49
C PHE A 227 -7.17 11.77 1.97
N VAL A 228 -6.85 13.03 2.25
CA VAL A 228 -6.85 13.65 3.56
C VAL A 228 -7.75 14.87 3.49
N THR A 229 -8.75 14.98 4.37
CA THR A 229 -9.70 16.10 4.37
C THR A 229 -10.03 16.60 5.78
N ASP A 230 -10.10 17.93 5.91
CA ASP A 230 -10.60 18.61 7.10
C ASP A 230 -12.07 19.01 6.89
N THR A 231 -12.97 18.45 7.70
CA THR A 231 -14.44 18.63 7.59
C THR A 231 -14.93 19.92 8.25
N THR A 232 -14.06 20.67 8.93
CA THR A 232 -14.42 21.89 9.69
C THR A 232 -14.50 23.15 8.81
N LYS A 233 -14.05 23.09 7.56
CA LYS A 233 -14.00 24.24 6.65
C LYS A 233 -15.29 24.35 5.80
N PRO A 234 -15.93 25.54 5.74
CA PRO A 234 -17.26 25.72 5.13
C PRO A 234 -17.27 25.70 3.58
N PHE A 235 -16.10 25.74 2.92
CA PHE A 235 -15.99 25.67 1.46
C PHE A 235 -15.42 24.32 1.04
N LEU A 236 -16.30 23.37 0.73
CA LEU A 236 -16.04 22.07 0.06
C LEU A 236 -14.68 21.44 0.42
N PHE A 237 -14.62 20.78 1.58
CA PHE A 237 -13.57 19.85 2.03
C PHE A 237 -12.18 20.09 1.42
N PRO A 238 -11.28 20.88 2.04
CA PRO A 238 -9.89 20.92 1.61
C PRO A 238 -9.35 19.49 1.50
N LYS A 239 -9.05 19.04 0.28
CA LYS A 239 -8.64 17.66 -0.02
C LYS A 239 -7.21 17.65 -0.53
N LEU A 240 -6.35 16.90 0.16
CA LEU A 240 -5.03 16.52 -0.34
C LEU A 240 -5.14 15.10 -0.90
N VAL A 241 -4.61 14.88 -2.11
CA VAL A 241 -4.72 13.58 -2.80
C VAL A 241 -3.33 13.00 -3.07
N PHE A 242 -3.17 11.69 -2.80
CA PHE A 242 -1.97 10.94 -3.14
C PHE A 242 -2.27 9.91 -4.24
N ALA A 243 -1.32 9.73 -5.15
CA ALA A 243 -1.27 8.60 -6.06
C ALA A 243 -0.27 7.60 -5.50
N ILE A 244 -0.69 6.36 -5.32
CA ILE A 244 0.18 5.28 -4.84
C ILE A 244 0.74 4.50 -6.02
N ASP A 245 2.06 4.31 -5.98
CA ASP A 245 2.87 3.69 -7.02
C ASP A 245 3.17 2.23 -6.69
N SER A 246 3.38 1.90 -5.41
CA SER A 246 3.61 0.55 -4.94
C SER A 246 2.87 0.26 -3.65
N ILE A 247 2.53 -1.01 -3.46
CA ILE A 247 2.04 -1.54 -2.21
C ILE A 247 2.68 -2.91 -1.97
N GLU A 248 3.03 -3.23 -0.73
CA GLU A 248 3.74 -4.46 -0.37
C GLU A 248 3.17 -5.03 0.94
N PHE A 249 3.25 -6.36 1.08
CA PHE A 249 2.82 -7.05 2.30
C PHE A 249 3.93 -7.09 3.34
N PHE A 250 3.56 -6.95 4.60
CA PHE A 250 4.41 -7.29 5.73
C PHE A 250 3.60 -7.96 6.84
N ASP A 251 4.31 -8.69 7.71
CA ASP A 251 3.75 -9.25 8.93
C ASP A 251 4.05 -8.25 10.07
N PRO A 252 3.03 -7.57 10.60
CA PRO A 252 3.21 -6.47 11.56
C PRO A 252 3.54 -6.95 12.97
N ARG A 253 3.44 -8.25 13.25
CA ARG A 253 3.65 -8.78 14.60
C ARG A 253 5.09 -8.52 15.03
N GLY A 254 5.27 -7.97 16.22
CA GLY A 254 6.58 -7.68 16.79
C GLY A 254 7.29 -6.44 16.24
N ASP A 255 6.80 -5.82 15.17
CA ASP A 255 7.27 -4.51 14.70
C ASP A 255 6.44 -3.42 15.42
N PHE A 256 6.87 -3.07 16.62
CA PHE A 256 6.13 -2.18 17.52
C PHE A 256 6.30 -0.70 17.16
N ASN A 257 7.39 -0.35 16.47
CA ASN A 257 7.64 1.02 16.03
C ASN A 257 7.13 1.31 14.59
N PHE A 258 6.69 0.27 13.87
CA PHE A 258 6.23 0.30 12.48
C PHE A 258 7.29 0.85 11.50
N ASP A 259 8.55 0.48 11.71
CA ASP A 259 9.64 0.78 10.78
C ASP A 259 9.93 -0.35 9.78
N PHE A 260 9.10 -1.39 9.81
CA PHE A 260 9.14 -2.57 8.94
C PHE A 260 10.31 -3.52 9.23
N VAL A 261 10.99 -3.32 10.35
CA VAL A 261 12.04 -4.20 10.86
C VAL A 261 11.63 -4.68 12.25
N VAL A 262 12.05 -5.89 12.61
CA VAL A 262 11.84 -6.42 13.97
C VAL A 262 13.21 -6.53 14.60
N ASP A 263 13.55 -5.60 15.48
CA ASP A 263 14.90 -5.45 16.05
C ASP A 263 14.90 -4.96 17.52
N GLU A 264 16.06 -4.48 18.00
CA GLU A 264 16.21 -3.96 19.35
C GLU A 264 15.45 -2.65 19.63
N HIS A 265 15.05 -1.88 18.61
CA HIS A 265 14.26 -0.67 18.77
C HIS A 265 12.83 -1.01 19.20
N ASP A 266 12.26 -2.10 18.68
CA ASP A 266 10.96 -2.61 19.15
C ASP A 266 11.04 -3.07 20.60
N LEU A 267 12.12 -3.80 20.95
CA LEU A 267 12.33 -4.23 22.32
C LEU A 267 12.50 -3.05 23.28
N SER A 268 13.18 -2.00 22.83
CA SER A 268 13.34 -0.77 23.59
C SER A 268 11.99 -0.09 23.82
N LEU A 269 11.16 0.01 22.79
CA LEU A 269 9.81 0.55 22.89
C LEU A 269 8.93 -0.27 23.85
N TRP A 270 8.97 -1.60 23.77
CA TRP A 270 8.28 -2.48 24.72
C TRP A 270 8.78 -2.26 26.16
N THR A 271 10.10 -2.19 26.36
CA THR A 271 10.70 -2.00 27.69
C THR A 271 10.28 -0.66 28.30
N GLU A 272 10.30 0.41 27.52
CA GLU A 272 9.90 1.76 27.95
C GLU A 272 8.40 1.86 28.28
N SER A 273 7.58 1.02 27.66
CA SER A 273 6.12 1.03 27.80
C SER A 273 5.57 -0.11 28.67
N TYR A 274 6.43 -0.93 29.26
CA TYR A 274 6.02 -2.08 30.10
C TYR A 274 5.09 -1.65 31.24
N GLY A 275 3.95 -2.34 31.35
CA GLY A 275 2.87 -2.08 32.30
C GLY A 275 1.92 -0.95 31.89
N SER A 276 2.09 -0.36 30.71
CA SER A 276 1.18 0.65 30.17
C SER A 276 -0.16 0.02 29.75
N SER A 277 -1.25 0.70 30.09
CA SER A 277 -2.61 0.41 29.61
C SER A 277 -3.21 1.56 28.80
N ASN A 278 -2.38 2.55 28.41
CA ASN A 278 -2.82 3.80 27.78
C ASN A 278 -2.03 4.13 26.51
N ALA A 279 -0.72 3.89 26.54
CA ALA A 279 0.15 3.92 25.37
C ALA A 279 0.43 2.47 24.96
N LEU A 280 -0.35 1.96 24.02
CA LEU A 280 -0.39 0.54 23.64
C LEU A 280 0.33 0.29 22.31
N SER A 281 1.40 1.04 22.00
CA SER A 281 2.16 0.85 20.76
C SER A 281 2.89 -0.49 20.70
N ALA A 282 3.25 -1.05 21.86
CA ALA A 282 3.89 -2.37 21.97
C ALA A 282 2.96 -3.44 22.60
N ASP A 283 1.65 -3.25 22.49
CA ASP A 283 0.62 -4.23 22.84
C ASP A 283 0.46 -5.20 21.66
N GLY A 284 1.37 -6.17 21.58
CA GLY A 284 1.50 -7.11 20.49
C GLY A 284 0.46 -8.22 20.49
N ASN A 285 -0.14 -8.53 21.65
CA ASN A 285 -1.24 -9.49 21.74
C ASN A 285 -2.63 -8.81 21.72
N ARG A 286 -2.67 -7.48 21.81
CA ARG A 286 -3.86 -6.61 21.76
C ARG A 286 -4.84 -6.84 22.90
N ASP A 287 -4.35 -7.19 24.08
CA ASP A 287 -5.18 -7.41 25.26
C ASP A 287 -5.44 -6.13 26.08
N GLY A 288 -4.85 -5.00 25.65
CA GLY A 288 -5.02 -3.69 26.28
C GLY A 288 -4.05 -3.40 27.41
N VAL A 289 -3.03 -4.24 27.61
CA VAL A 289 -1.91 -3.98 28.51
C VAL A 289 -0.60 -4.42 27.88
N ILE A 290 0.46 -3.64 28.06
CA ILE A 290 1.80 -4.04 27.63
C ILE A 290 2.45 -4.84 28.75
N ASP A 291 2.65 -6.13 28.56
CA ASP A 291 3.26 -7.02 29.53
C ASP A 291 4.20 -8.08 28.90
N ALA A 292 4.49 -9.15 29.65
CA ALA A 292 5.39 -10.21 29.21
C ALA A 292 4.83 -11.04 28.04
N ALA A 293 3.51 -11.05 27.81
CA ALA A 293 2.89 -11.71 26.67
C ALA A 293 3.27 -11.02 25.36
N ASP A 294 3.34 -9.68 25.32
CA ASP A 294 3.75 -8.94 24.13
C ASP A 294 5.21 -9.20 23.76
N TYR A 295 6.06 -9.33 24.77
CA TYR A 295 7.45 -9.73 24.57
C TYR A 295 7.56 -11.09 23.88
N THR A 296 6.65 -12.03 24.18
CA THR A 296 6.65 -13.33 23.49
C THR A 296 6.28 -13.18 22.02
N VAL A 297 5.37 -12.27 21.66
CA VAL A 297 5.04 -11.95 20.26
C VAL A 297 6.28 -11.44 19.52
N TRP A 298 6.98 -10.44 20.09
CA TRP A 298 8.22 -9.91 19.51
C TRP A 298 9.30 -10.98 19.36
N ARG A 299 9.55 -11.76 20.42
CA ARG A 299 10.59 -12.79 20.42
C ARG A 299 10.32 -13.91 19.41
N ASP A 300 9.07 -14.38 19.35
CA ASP A 300 8.68 -15.45 18.45
C ASP A 300 8.78 -14.99 17.00
N ARG A 301 8.42 -13.72 16.73
CA ARG A 301 8.66 -13.09 15.43
C ARG A 301 10.14 -13.02 15.08
N LEU A 302 10.98 -12.49 15.98
CA LEU A 302 12.42 -12.35 15.75
C LEU A 302 13.08 -13.71 15.44
N ALA A 303 12.69 -14.76 16.18
CA ALA A 303 13.15 -16.12 15.93
C ALA A 303 12.70 -16.66 14.56
N SER A 304 11.46 -16.37 14.14
CA SER A 304 10.94 -16.77 12.83
C SER A 304 11.75 -16.18 11.67
N ILE A 305 12.18 -14.92 11.80
CA ILE A 305 13.00 -14.23 10.79
C ILE A 305 14.40 -14.84 10.73
N ALA A 306 15.02 -15.11 11.89
CA ALA A 306 16.34 -15.73 11.98
C ALA A 306 16.38 -17.14 11.36
N ALA A 307 15.29 -17.91 11.45
CA ALA A 307 15.19 -19.26 10.90
C ALA A 307 15.11 -19.30 9.36
N VAL A 308 14.74 -18.19 8.69
CA VAL A 308 14.60 -18.13 7.22
C VAL A 308 15.93 -17.93 6.51
N VAL A 309 17.01 -17.61 7.22
CA VAL A 309 18.36 -17.48 6.64
C VAL A 309 18.98 -18.89 6.46
N PRO A 310 19.04 -19.47 5.25
CA PRO A 310 19.72 -20.75 5.04
C PRO A 310 21.21 -20.48 5.15
N GLU A 311 21.87 -20.97 6.19
CA GLU A 311 23.31 -20.71 6.37
C GLU A 311 24.10 -21.23 5.15
N PRO A 312 24.77 -20.37 4.35
CA PRO A 312 25.61 -20.80 3.23
C PRO A 312 26.75 -21.72 3.72
N SER A 313 27.16 -21.53 4.97
CA SER A 313 28.16 -22.29 5.69
C SER A 313 27.73 -23.72 6.03
N ALA A 314 26.44 -23.98 6.29
CA ALA A 314 25.97 -25.33 6.63
C ALA A 314 26.12 -26.29 5.45
N MET A 315 25.86 -25.83 4.22
CA MET A 315 26.08 -26.64 3.01
C MET A 315 27.57 -26.89 2.76
N VAL A 316 28.42 -25.89 2.94
CA VAL A 316 29.88 -26.03 2.73
C VAL A 316 30.49 -26.96 3.79
N VAL A 317 30.07 -26.87 5.05
CA VAL A 317 30.54 -27.76 6.12
C VAL A 317 30.01 -29.18 5.92
N ALA A 318 28.75 -29.37 5.50
CA ALA A 318 28.22 -30.68 5.20
C ALA A 318 28.95 -31.35 4.01
N LEU A 319 29.23 -30.60 2.93
CA LEU A 319 30.01 -31.11 1.79
C LEU A 319 31.48 -31.39 2.14
N ALA A 320 32.09 -30.60 3.04
CA ALA A 320 33.45 -30.83 3.52
C ALA A 320 33.55 -32.00 4.51
N ALA A 321 32.49 -32.31 5.26
CA ALA A 321 32.46 -33.41 6.22
C ALA A 321 32.31 -34.79 5.56
N ILE A 322 31.68 -34.88 4.38
CA ILE A 322 31.48 -36.14 3.65
C ILE A 322 32.81 -36.86 3.31
N PRO A 323 33.82 -36.22 2.68
CA PRO A 323 35.08 -36.91 2.39
C PRO A 323 35.88 -37.27 3.67
N LEU A 324 35.75 -36.50 4.75
CA LEU A 324 36.40 -36.77 6.03
C LEU A 324 35.81 -38.02 6.71
N LEU A 325 34.49 -38.20 6.65
CA LEU A 325 33.80 -39.40 7.15
C LEU A 325 34.08 -40.66 6.33
N VAL A 326 34.34 -40.52 5.03
CA VAL A 326 34.74 -41.63 4.15
C VAL A 326 36.19 -42.04 4.43
N ALA A 327 37.10 -41.09 4.68
CA ALA A 327 38.50 -41.38 5.02
C ALA A 327 38.63 -42.10 6.38
N MET A 328 37.82 -41.75 7.37
CA MET A 328 37.82 -42.40 8.70
C MET A 328 37.27 -43.84 8.69
N ARG A 329 36.63 -44.29 7.60
CA ARG A 329 36.05 -45.64 7.49
C ARG A 329 36.99 -46.67 6.85
N CYS A 330 38.14 -46.24 6.30
CA CYS A 330 39.07 -47.12 5.60
C CYS A 330 40.25 -47.64 6.44
N ASP A 331 40.43 -47.19 7.69
CA ASP A 331 41.57 -47.56 8.55
C ASP A 331 41.35 -48.82 9.41
N CYS A 332 40.52 -49.76 8.96
CA CYS A 332 40.44 -51.09 9.58
C CYS A 332 40.62 -52.17 8.50
N SER A 333 41.85 -52.40 8.05
CA SER A 333 42.25 -53.73 7.61
C SER A 333 43.54 -54.12 8.32
N GLU A 334 43.42 -55.20 9.08
CA GLU A 334 44.40 -55.87 9.93
C GLU A 334 45.65 -56.34 9.17
N ASP A 335 46.71 -56.59 9.95
CA ASP A 335 47.96 -57.29 9.59
C ASP A 335 47.76 -58.62 8.83
#